data_AF-A0A949YF37-F1
#
_entry.id   AF-A0A949YF37-F1
#
_cell.length_a   1.000
_cell.length_b   1.000
_cell.length_c   1.000
_cell.angle_alpha   90.00
_cell.angle_beta   90.00
_cell.angle_gamma   90.00
#
_symmetry.space_group_name_H-M   'P 1'
#
loop_
_entity.id
_entity.type
_entity.pdbx_description
1 polymer ?
#
loop_
_entity_poly.entity_id
_entity_poly.type
_entity_poly.pdbx_seq_one_letter_code
_entity_poly.pdbx_strand_id
1 'polypeptide(L)'
;MRILIVLLWVGAITSSFAKEAPFRFPQDTFSFSNNLYFDYRPDTSGHITAHHRNPGNIPDYSRHCFALVRSILQFYRFAEFDPKLPKLGEERYRQRVHELIKYPPWSGGPAKKIVFPGYPNLNRFSVDYTLMLQKNLGLWWPGYWRVGNWRIVFPAPRSGQEHFAQWLRRRLDAGDIEGVYITRFRPINHCLVAYRYVAEPNGDLVFFVCDVNQPGKIVHLRYQASDRSFYFDRSWYYDGGLVSAMTLYVSPLM
;
A
#
# COMPACT_ATOMS: atom_id res chain seq x y z
N MET A 1 -23.64 -62.77 -11.09
CA MET A 1 -22.43 -62.07 -10.59
C MET A 1 -22.72 -60.57 -10.62
N ARG A 2 -23.11 -59.97 -9.48
CA ARG A 2 -23.49 -58.54 -9.39
C ARG A 2 -22.31 -57.76 -8.84
N ILE A 3 -21.82 -56.79 -9.61
CA ILE A 3 -20.69 -55.92 -9.25
C ILE A 3 -21.19 -54.87 -8.25
N LEU A 4 -20.55 -54.82 -7.08
CA LEU A 4 -20.80 -53.85 -6.02
C LEU A 4 -19.94 -52.60 -6.31
N ILE A 5 -20.57 -51.47 -6.64
CA ILE A 5 -19.88 -50.18 -6.79
C ILE A 5 -19.85 -49.51 -5.42
N VAL A 6 -18.65 -49.38 -4.85
CA VAL A 6 -18.40 -48.61 -3.62
C VAL A 6 -18.17 -47.15 -4.01
N LEU A 7 -19.12 -46.28 -3.67
CA LEU A 7 -19.00 -44.83 -3.82
C LEU A 7 -18.23 -44.26 -2.62
N LEU A 8 -16.95 -43.96 -2.84
CA LEU A 8 -16.11 -43.19 -1.93
C LEU A 8 -16.53 -41.71 -1.98
N TRP A 9 -17.23 -41.25 -0.95
CA TRP A 9 -17.49 -39.83 -0.71
C TRP A 9 -16.21 -39.14 -0.23
N VAL A 10 -15.52 -38.45 -1.14
CA VAL A 10 -14.48 -37.47 -0.78
C VAL A 10 -15.19 -36.19 -0.39
N GLY A 11 -15.39 -35.98 0.92
CA GLY A 11 -15.86 -34.71 1.44
C GLY A 11 -14.86 -33.60 1.14
N ALA A 12 -15.19 -32.74 0.19
CA ALA A 12 -14.43 -31.51 -0.06
C ALA A 12 -14.59 -30.59 1.15
N ILE A 13 -13.54 -30.47 1.97
CA ILE A 13 -13.46 -29.42 2.97
C ILE A 13 -13.25 -28.11 2.22
N THR A 14 -14.35 -27.44 1.85
CA THR A 14 -14.29 -26.07 1.39
C THR A 14 -13.99 -25.20 2.62
N SER A 15 -12.72 -24.89 2.84
CA SER A 15 -12.32 -23.81 3.74
C SER A 15 -12.92 -22.51 3.20
N SER A 16 -14.09 -22.14 3.71
CA SER A 16 -14.69 -20.84 3.47
C SER A 16 -13.86 -19.81 4.23
N PHE A 17 -12.83 -19.27 3.58
CA PHE A 17 -12.26 -18.02 4.06
C PHE A 17 -13.35 -16.98 3.93
N ALA A 18 -13.89 -16.52 5.07
CA ALA A 18 -14.80 -15.39 5.10
C ALA A 18 -14.16 -14.26 4.29
N LYS A 19 -14.89 -13.74 3.30
CA LYS A 19 -14.44 -12.63 2.46
C LYS A 19 -13.96 -11.52 3.37
N GLU A 20 -12.67 -11.13 3.26
CA GLU A 20 -12.11 -10.06 4.09
C GLU A 20 -12.99 -8.82 3.98
N ALA A 21 -13.21 -8.13 5.10
CA ALA A 21 -13.95 -6.89 5.09
C ALA A 21 -13.28 -5.90 4.12
N PRO A 22 -14.04 -5.18 3.28
CA PRO A 22 -13.45 -4.24 2.33
C PRO A 22 -12.56 -3.21 3.02
N PHE A 23 -11.46 -2.84 2.38
CA PHE A 23 -10.58 -1.77 2.85
C PHE A 23 -11.36 -0.45 3.02
N ARG A 24 -11.24 0.17 4.20
CA ARG A 24 -11.92 1.42 4.56
C ARG A 24 -10.90 2.54 4.73
N PHE A 25 -10.89 3.46 3.78
CA PHE A 25 -10.10 4.67 3.89
C PHE A 25 -10.86 5.75 4.69
N PRO A 26 -10.22 6.44 5.67
CA PRO A 26 -8.83 6.30 6.12
C PRO A 26 -8.65 5.38 7.34
N GLN A 27 -9.64 4.60 7.73
CA GLN A 27 -9.60 3.77 8.95
C GLN A 27 -8.48 2.72 8.91
N ASP A 28 -8.25 2.11 7.75
CA ASP A 28 -7.26 1.05 7.56
C ASP A 28 -5.88 1.61 7.11
N THR A 29 -5.63 2.90 7.35
CA THR A 29 -4.33 3.57 7.09
C THR A 29 -3.73 4.11 8.38
N PHE A 30 -2.43 4.46 8.34
CA PHE A 30 -1.81 5.23 9.42
C PHE A 30 -2.40 6.65 9.49
N SER A 31 -2.41 7.23 10.69
CA SER A 31 -2.83 8.61 10.96
C SER A 31 -1.70 9.63 10.80
N PHE A 32 -0.45 9.17 10.73
CA PHE A 32 0.73 10.00 10.57
C PHE A 32 1.33 9.86 9.15
N SER A 33 2.02 10.91 8.71
CA SER A 33 2.65 10.97 7.38
C SER A 33 4.05 10.37 7.36
N ASN A 34 4.43 9.82 6.22
CA ASN A 34 5.84 9.84 5.81
C ASN A 34 6.20 11.27 5.45
N ASN A 35 7.09 11.89 6.22
CA ASN A 35 7.57 13.22 5.90
C ASN A 35 8.54 13.17 4.71
N LEU A 36 8.68 14.31 4.04
CA LEU A 36 9.51 14.40 2.84
C LEU A 36 10.93 14.83 3.18
N TYR A 37 11.90 14.18 2.52
CA TYR A 37 13.32 14.49 2.66
C TYR A 37 13.68 15.84 2.01
N PHE A 38 13.07 16.13 0.87
CA PHE A 38 13.20 17.43 0.21
C PHE A 38 12.14 18.40 0.75
N ASP A 39 12.39 19.69 0.56
CA ASP A 39 11.37 20.71 0.70
C ASP A 39 10.73 20.97 -0.66
N TYR A 40 9.41 21.05 -0.72
CA TYR A 40 8.67 21.22 -1.97
C TYR A 40 7.90 22.52 -1.90
N ARG A 41 8.16 23.43 -2.85
CA ARG A 41 7.53 24.75 -2.88
C ARG A 41 7.17 25.12 -4.32
N PRO A 42 6.05 25.84 -4.53
CA PRO A 42 5.76 26.43 -5.82
C PRO A 42 6.82 27.47 -6.17
N ASP A 43 7.30 27.46 -7.41
CA ASP A 43 8.09 28.54 -7.97
C ASP A 43 7.21 29.74 -8.35
N THR A 44 7.81 30.76 -8.97
CA THR A 44 7.09 31.98 -9.41
C THR A 44 5.99 31.70 -10.45
N SER A 45 6.03 30.56 -11.13
CA SER A 45 5.04 30.12 -12.11
C SER A 45 4.01 29.15 -11.50
N GLY A 46 4.13 28.80 -10.22
CA GLY A 46 3.25 27.87 -9.51
C GLY A 46 3.63 26.39 -9.65
N HIS A 47 4.77 26.08 -10.29
CA HIS A 47 5.27 24.71 -10.43
C HIS A 47 5.94 24.24 -9.14
N ILE A 48 5.62 23.03 -8.70
CA ILE A 48 6.20 22.45 -7.49
C ILE A 48 7.64 22.00 -7.78
N THR A 49 8.59 22.64 -7.11
CA THR A 49 10.02 22.35 -7.23
C THR A 49 10.58 21.80 -5.92
N ALA A 50 11.55 20.89 -6.03
CA ALA A 50 12.18 20.22 -4.91
C ALA A 50 13.51 20.91 -4.54
N HIS A 51 13.69 21.22 -3.27
CA HIS A 51 14.87 21.86 -2.72
C HIS A 51 15.50 20.99 -1.63
N HIS A 52 16.82 20.99 -1.56
CA HIS A 52 17.51 20.39 -0.42
C HIS A 52 17.18 21.14 0.86
N ARG A 53 16.83 20.40 1.91
CA ARG A 53 16.71 20.95 3.26
C ARG A 53 18.10 21.17 3.85
N ASN A 54 18.25 22.22 4.66
CA ASN A 54 19.47 22.41 5.43
C ASN A 54 19.73 21.20 6.34
N PRO A 55 21.00 20.79 6.53
CA PRO A 55 21.35 19.80 7.55
C PRO A 55 20.77 20.21 8.91
N GLY A 56 20.02 19.31 9.56
CA GLY A 56 19.29 19.58 10.82
C GLY A 56 17.78 19.83 10.67
N ASN A 57 17.29 20.14 9.46
CA ASN A 57 15.86 20.35 9.19
C ASN A 57 15.20 19.17 8.46
N ILE A 58 15.91 18.04 8.35
CA ILE A 58 15.39 16.81 7.74
C ILE A 58 14.49 16.12 8.78
N PRO A 59 13.23 15.82 8.44
CA PRO A 59 12.33 15.15 9.38
C PRO A 59 12.82 13.76 9.78
N ASP A 60 12.69 13.44 11.07
CA ASP A 60 13.12 12.16 11.67
C ASP A 60 12.48 10.94 10.98
N TYR A 61 11.22 11.06 10.57
CA TYR A 61 10.49 10.01 9.87
C TYR A 61 10.24 10.37 8.40
N SER A 62 11.30 10.31 7.60
CA SER A 62 11.26 10.58 6.16
C SER A 62 11.82 9.41 5.32
N ARG A 63 11.38 9.32 4.06
CA ARG A 63 11.75 8.25 3.09
C ARG A 63 11.15 6.87 3.37
N HIS A 64 10.23 6.75 4.32
CA HIS A 64 9.60 5.49 4.72
C HIS A 64 8.39 5.09 3.87
N CYS A 65 8.16 5.68 2.68
CA CYS A 65 6.97 5.37 1.88
C CYS A 65 6.85 3.87 1.53
N PHE A 66 7.97 3.21 1.19
CA PHE A 66 8.02 1.76 1.01
C PHE A 66 7.61 1.00 2.28
N ALA A 67 8.22 1.36 3.42
CA ALA A 67 7.94 0.70 4.70
C ALA A 67 6.47 0.85 5.11
N LEU A 68 5.90 2.05 5.00
CA LEU A 68 4.50 2.29 5.35
C LEU A 68 3.53 1.58 4.41
N VAL A 69 3.76 1.60 3.10
CA VAL A 69 2.91 0.86 2.14
C VAL A 69 2.95 -0.63 2.44
N ARG A 70 4.14 -1.20 2.66
CA ARG A 70 4.29 -2.60 3.09
C ARG A 70 3.47 -2.87 4.34
N SER A 71 3.58 -2.01 5.34
CA SER A 71 2.90 -2.21 6.62
C SER A 71 1.40 -2.05 6.51
N ILE A 72 0.86 -1.14 5.70
CA ILE A 72 -0.59 -1.07 5.43
C ILE A 72 -1.08 -2.40 4.86
N LEU A 73 -0.38 -2.97 3.87
CA LEU A 73 -0.73 -4.28 3.32
C LEU A 73 -0.69 -5.38 4.40
N GLN A 74 0.33 -5.38 5.26
CA GLN A 74 0.46 -6.36 6.35
C GLN A 74 -0.65 -6.22 7.40
N PHE A 75 -0.98 -5.01 7.82
CA PHE A 75 -2.07 -4.77 8.76
C PHE A 75 -3.41 -5.19 8.18
N TYR A 76 -3.70 -4.83 6.93
CA TYR A 76 -4.96 -5.22 6.29
C TYR A 76 -5.11 -6.74 6.19
N ARG A 77 -4.07 -7.42 5.71
CA ARG A 77 -4.11 -8.88 5.47
C ARG A 77 -4.03 -9.69 6.76
N PHE A 78 -3.20 -9.28 7.73
CA PHE A 78 -2.78 -10.15 8.83
C PHE A 78 -3.18 -9.66 10.23
N ALA A 79 -3.71 -8.44 10.38
CA ALA A 79 -4.15 -7.92 11.67
C ALA A 79 -5.67 -7.96 11.83
N GLU A 80 -6.11 -8.10 13.07
CA GLU A 80 -7.51 -7.94 13.48
C GLU A 80 -7.58 -6.93 14.62
N PHE A 81 -8.41 -5.91 14.47
CA PHE A 81 -8.61 -4.88 15.49
C PHE A 81 -9.90 -5.17 16.26
N ASP A 82 -9.79 -5.35 17.58
CA ASP A 82 -10.94 -5.60 18.45
C ASP A 82 -11.05 -4.53 19.55
N PRO A 83 -11.95 -3.54 19.40
CA PRO A 83 -12.11 -2.47 20.37
C PRO A 83 -12.76 -2.91 21.70
N LYS A 84 -13.34 -4.12 21.78
CA LYS A 84 -14.00 -4.63 22.98
C LYS A 84 -13.01 -5.24 23.97
N LEU A 85 -11.85 -5.69 23.46
CA LEU A 85 -10.79 -6.23 24.29
C LEU A 85 -10.00 -5.12 25.01
N PRO A 86 -9.45 -5.38 26.20
CA PRO A 86 -8.68 -4.39 26.93
C PRO A 86 -7.39 -4.01 26.18
N LYS A 87 -7.04 -2.72 26.24
CA LYS A 87 -5.76 -2.22 25.69
C LYS A 87 -4.57 -2.94 26.34
N LEU A 88 -3.53 -3.17 25.55
CA LEU A 88 -2.26 -3.70 26.04
C LEU A 88 -1.31 -2.56 26.44
N GLY A 89 -0.26 -2.89 27.19
CA GLY A 89 0.88 -1.99 27.35
C GLY A 89 1.68 -1.85 26.04
N GLU A 90 2.37 -0.73 25.85
CA GLU A 90 3.13 -0.42 24.63
C GLU A 90 4.07 -1.56 24.22
N GLU A 91 4.78 -2.18 25.16
CA GLU A 91 5.73 -3.25 24.86
C GLU A 91 5.06 -4.49 24.25
N ARG A 92 3.86 -4.83 24.70
CA ARG A 92 3.09 -5.93 24.11
C ARG A 92 2.58 -5.57 22.72
N TYR A 93 2.19 -4.31 22.48
CA TYR A 93 1.88 -3.87 21.12
C TYR A 93 3.11 -3.87 20.21
N ARG A 94 4.29 -3.50 20.72
CA ARG A 94 5.56 -3.59 19.97
C ARG A 94 5.82 -5.02 19.53
N GLN A 95 5.67 -5.99 20.43
CA GLN A 95 5.81 -7.42 20.12
C GLN A 95 4.81 -7.87 19.04
N ARG A 96 3.55 -7.42 19.10
CA ARG A 96 2.54 -7.68 18.06
C ARG A 96 2.92 -7.09 16.71
N VAL A 97 3.46 -5.86 16.67
CA VAL A 97 3.97 -5.25 15.45
C VAL A 97 5.14 -6.04 14.89
N HIS A 98 6.09 -6.47 15.73
CA HIS A 98 7.21 -7.32 15.32
C HIS A 98 6.76 -8.69 14.82
N GLU A 99 5.73 -9.27 15.43
CA GLU A 99 5.10 -10.51 14.96
C GLU A 99 4.49 -10.32 13.56
N LEU A 100 3.73 -9.23 13.37
CA LEU A 100 3.07 -8.89 12.11
C LEU A 100 4.05 -8.70 10.96
N ILE A 101 5.11 -7.91 11.17
CA ILE A 101 6.01 -7.50 10.08
C ILE A 101 6.92 -8.64 9.57
N LYS A 102 6.97 -9.78 10.28
CA LYS A 102 7.68 -10.99 9.83
C LYS A 102 7.05 -11.60 8.59
N TYR A 103 5.75 -11.42 8.39
CA TYR A 103 5.02 -11.99 7.27
C TYR A 103 5.10 -11.07 6.06
N PRO A 104 5.70 -11.50 4.94
CA PRO A 104 5.67 -10.71 3.71
C PRO A 104 4.24 -10.48 3.21
N PRO A 105 3.91 -9.31 2.64
CA PRO A 105 2.56 -9.03 2.12
C PRO A 105 2.02 -10.05 1.11
N TRP A 106 2.91 -10.68 0.34
CA TRP A 106 2.58 -11.69 -0.69
C TRP A 106 2.49 -13.12 -0.16
N SER A 107 2.75 -13.34 1.13
CA SER A 107 2.68 -14.67 1.74
C SER A 107 1.27 -15.00 2.23
N GLY A 108 1.01 -16.28 2.55
CA GLY A 108 -0.24 -16.70 3.17
C GLY A 108 -0.44 -16.16 4.60
N GLY A 109 0.56 -15.50 5.19
CA GLY A 109 0.46 -14.90 6.51
C GLY A 109 0.50 -15.89 7.67
N PRO A 110 0.15 -15.44 8.89
CA PRO A 110 -0.02 -16.31 10.04
C PRO A 110 -1.26 -17.19 9.92
N ALA A 111 -1.30 -18.33 10.64
CA ALA A 111 -2.45 -19.23 10.66
C ALA A 111 -3.73 -18.58 11.22
N LYS A 112 -3.59 -17.53 12.05
CA LYS A 112 -4.67 -16.69 12.57
C LYS A 112 -4.22 -15.23 12.52
N LYS A 113 -5.16 -14.32 12.29
CA LYS A 113 -4.86 -12.88 12.34
C LYS A 113 -4.33 -12.48 13.72
N ILE A 114 -3.38 -11.57 13.73
CA ILE A 114 -2.76 -11.03 14.93
C ILE A 114 -3.69 -9.97 15.51
N VAL A 115 -4.19 -10.22 16.72
CA VAL A 115 -5.17 -9.34 17.36
C VAL A 115 -4.50 -8.14 17.99
N PHE A 116 -4.99 -6.95 17.63
CA PHE A 116 -4.69 -5.65 18.22
C PHE A 116 -5.90 -5.19 19.03
N PRO A 117 -5.95 -5.51 20.34
CA PRO A 117 -7.11 -5.22 21.18
C PRO A 117 -7.21 -3.72 21.52
N GLY A 118 -8.39 -3.26 21.93
CA GLY A 118 -8.65 -1.91 22.45
C GLY A 118 -8.65 -0.80 21.39
N TYR A 119 -8.59 -1.16 20.11
CA TYR A 119 -8.66 -0.23 18.99
C TYR A 119 -9.61 -0.74 17.92
N PRO A 120 -10.36 0.17 17.25
CA PRO A 120 -11.28 -0.23 16.19
C PRO A 120 -10.61 -0.42 14.82
N ASN A 121 -9.42 0.14 14.61
CA ASN A 121 -8.72 0.12 13.32
C ASN A 121 -7.27 0.66 13.45
N LEU A 122 -6.51 0.51 12.35
CA LEU A 122 -5.12 0.96 12.25
C LEU A 122 -4.98 2.46 12.47
N ASN A 123 -5.88 3.26 11.94
CA ASN A 123 -5.83 4.72 12.06
C ASN A 123 -5.84 5.14 13.53
N ARG A 124 -6.83 4.68 14.29
CA ARG A 124 -6.94 4.98 15.74
C ARG A 124 -5.79 4.39 16.55
N PHE A 125 -5.36 3.17 16.24
CA PHE A 125 -4.19 2.57 16.89
C PHE A 125 -2.91 3.40 16.66
N SER A 126 -2.75 3.91 15.45
CA SER A 126 -1.54 4.66 15.08
C SER A 126 -1.48 6.06 15.70
N VAL A 127 -2.62 6.65 16.10
CA VAL A 127 -2.64 7.91 16.84
C VAL A 127 -1.92 7.73 18.18
N ASP A 128 -2.33 6.72 18.95
CA ASP A 128 -1.82 6.50 20.31
C ASP A 128 -0.36 5.99 20.31
N TYR A 129 0.08 5.31 19.24
CA TYR A 129 1.40 4.67 19.17
C TYR A 129 2.25 5.12 17.97
N THR A 130 2.12 6.37 17.52
CA THR A 130 2.86 6.91 16.36
C THR A 130 4.37 6.66 16.47
N LEU A 131 5.00 7.07 17.57
CA LEU A 131 6.46 6.95 17.73
C LEU A 131 6.92 5.49 17.82
N MET A 132 6.14 4.63 18.47
CA MET A 132 6.42 3.19 18.53
C MET A 132 6.36 2.59 17.14
N LEU A 133 5.32 2.88 16.35
CA LEU A 133 5.22 2.39 14.98
C LEU A 133 6.38 2.89 14.12
N GLN A 134 6.66 4.19 14.11
CA GLN A 134 7.76 4.76 13.34
C GLN A 134 9.10 4.07 13.61
N LYS A 135 9.39 3.73 14.87
CA LYS A 135 10.62 3.02 15.27
C LYS A 135 10.65 1.53 14.91
N ASN A 136 9.49 0.90 14.67
CA ASN A 136 9.38 -0.56 14.57
C ASN A 136 8.87 -1.09 13.23
N LEU A 137 8.43 -0.25 12.29
CA LEU A 137 7.97 -0.68 10.96
C LEU A 137 9.11 -0.99 9.97
N GLY A 138 10.36 -0.86 10.41
CA GLY A 138 11.56 -1.18 9.65
C GLY A 138 12.20 0.04 8.97
N LEU A 139 13.42 -0.19 8.47
CA LEU A 139 14.22 0.84 7.81
C LEU A 139 13.69 1.13 6.40
N TRP A 140 13.95 2.33 5.89
CA TRP A 140 13.51 2.74 4.55
C TRP A 140 14.34 2.10 3.41
N TRP A 141 15.65 1.89 3.63
CA TRP A 141 16.58 1.50 2.58
C TRP A 141 16.44 0.05 2.05
N PRO A 142 16.05 -0.98 2.84
CA PRO A 142 15.90 -2.33 2.31
C PRO A 142 14.76 -2.44 1.28
N GLY A 143 13.73 -1.61 1.42
CA GLY A 143 12.65 -1.50 0.44
C GLY A 143 13.09 -0.80 -0.85
N TYR A 144 14.00 0.17 -0.74
CA TYR A 144 14.53 0.94 -1.87
C TYR A 144 15.55 0.13 -2.70
N TRP A 145 16.32 -0.78 -2.09
CA TRP A 145 17.34 -1.61 -2.76
C TRP A 145 16.86 -3.00 -3.18
N ARG A 146 15.55 -3.23 -3.33
CA ARG A 146 15.04 -4.48 -3.90
C ARG A 146 15.44 -4.61 -5.37
N VAL A 147 15.75 -5.82 -5.82
CA VAL A 147 16.15 -6.09 -7.21
C VAL A 147 15.15 -5.49 -8.20
N GLY A 148 13.84 -5.69 -7.99
CA GLY A 148 12.80 -5.13 -8.86
C GLY A 148 12.77 -3.60 -8.98
N ASN A 149 13.50 -2.84 -8.14
CA ASN A 149 13.56 -1.38 -8.18
C ASN A 149 14.54 -0.84 -9.23
N TRP A 150 15.33 -1.68 -9.91
CA TRP A 150 16.11 -1.20 -11.08
C TRP A 150 15.20 -0.59 -12.16
N ARG A 151 13.93 -1.01 -12.22
CA ARG A 151 12.90 -0.49 -13.13
C ARG A 151 12.54 0.98 -12.86
N ILE A 152 12.94 1.55 -11.72
CA ILE A 152 12.72 2.97 -11.37
C ILE A 152 13.37 3.91 -12.39
N VAL A 153 14.52 3.53 -12.96
CA VAL A 153 15.26 4.41 -13.90
C VAL A 153 14.84 4.22 -15.36
N PHE A 154 14.02 3.21 -15.67
CA PHE A 154 13.58 2.94 -17.03
C PHE A 154 12.12 3.35 -17.23
N PRO A 155 11.79 4.08 -18.31
CA PRO A 155 10.41 4.39 -18.62
C PRO A 155 9.65 3.09 -18.90
N ALA A 156 8.48 2.92 -18.28
CA ALA A 156 7.66 1.76 -18.54
C ALA A 156 7.02 1.88 -19.93
N PRO A 157 7.05 0.83 -20.77
CA PRO A 157 6.40 0.86 -22.07
C PRO A 157 4.89 1.01 -21.90
N ARG A 158 4.22 1.66 -22.86
CA ARG A 158 2.76 1.92 -22.85
C ARG A 158 1.94 0.64 -22.73
N SER A 159 2.33 -0.41 -23.45
CA SER A 159 1.73 -1.75 -23.32
C SER A 159 1.91 -2.35 -21.92
N GLY A 160 3.03 -2.05 -21.26
CA GLY A 160 3.29 -2.44 -19.87
C GLY A 160 2.38 -1.70 -18.88
N GLN A 161 2.12 -0.42 -19.13
CA GLN A 161 1.17 0.37 -18.33
C GLN A 161 -0.27 -0.13 -18.49
N GLU A 162 -0.69 -0.42 -19.72
CA GLU A 162 -1.98 -1.06 -20.01
C GLU A 162 -2.12 -2.41 -19.29
N HIS A 163 -1.11 -3.28 -19.40
CA HIS A 163 -1.11 -4.57 -18.71
C HIS A 163 -1.19 -4.40 -17.19
N PHE A 164 -0.44 -3.45 -16.63
CA PHE A 164 -0.48 -3.14 -15.20
C PHE A 164 -1.85 -2.63 -14.76
N ALA A 165 -2.49 -1.75 -15.53
CA ALA A 165 -3.84 -1.26 -15.24
C ALA A 165 -4.88 -2.39 -15.19
N GLN A 166 -4.83 -3.29 -16.17
CA GLN A 166 -5.72 -4.46 -16.21
C GLN A 166 -5.41 -5.46 -15.10
N TRP A 167 -4.13 -5.66 -14.76
CA TRP A 167 -3.74 -6.48 -13.62
C TRP A 167 -4.28 -5.90 -12.31
N LEU A 168 -4.09 -4.59 -12.08
CA LEU A 168 -4.53 -3.92 -10.88
C LEU A 168 -6.05 -3.99 -10.73
N ARG A 169 -6.78 -3.74 -11.83
CA ARG A 169 -8.24 -3.94 -11.91
C ARG A 169 -8.65 -5.32 -11.42
N ARG A 170 -8.06 -6.39 -11.97
CA ARG A 170 -8.40 -7.78 -11.59
C ARG A 170 -8.12 -8.08 -10.12
N ARG A 171 -7.04 -7.52 -9.55
CA ARG A 171 -6.73 -7.67 -8.12
C ARG A 171 -7.80 -6.99 -7.27
N LEU A 172 -8.17 -5.76 -7.60
CA LEU A 172 -9.21 -5.03 -6.86
C LEU A 172 -10.60 -5.68 -7.02
N ASP A 173 -10.93 -6.23 -8.19
CA ASP A 173 -12.16 -7.02 -8.40
C ASP A 173 -12.21 -8.28 -7.52
N ALA A 174 -11.05 -8.87 -7.20
CA ALA A 174 -10.93 -10.00 -6.28
C ALA A 174 -11.06 -9.59 -4.80
N GLY A 175 -11.17 -8.29 -4.50
CA GLY A 175 -11.24 -7.76 -3.13
C GLY A 175 -9.87 -7.55 -2.45
N ASP A 176 -8.77 -7.69 -3.19
CA ASP A 176 -7.43 -7.37 -2.71
C ASP A 176 -7.19 -5.85 -2.69
N ILE A 177 -6.15 -5.44 -1.94
CA ILE A 177 -5.49 -4.14 -2.09
C ILE A 177 -4.04 -4.35 -2.54
N GLU A 178 -3.49 -3.39 -3.27
CA GLU A 178 -2.18 -3.53 -3.90
C GLU A 178 -1.25 -2.36 -3.64
N GLY A 179 0.00 -2.69 -3.34
CA GLY A 179 1.09 -1.73 -3.33
C GLY A 179 1.41 -1.30 -4.76
N VAL A 180 1.41 0.00 -5.01
CA VAL A 180 1.73 0.58 -6.31
C VAL A 180 2.94 1.49 -6.14
N TYR A 181 3.93 1.32 -6.99
CA TYR A 181 5.04 2.25 -7.10
C TYR A 181 4.82 3.15 -8.32
N ILE A 182 4.96 4.46 -8.13
CA ILE A 182 4.91 5.45 -9.19
C ILE A 182 6.25 6.17 -9.33
N THR A 183 6.65 6.41 -10.57
CA THR A 183 7.85 7.20 -10.88
C THR A 183 7.68 8.06 -12.11
N ARG A 184 8.26 9.25 -12.04
CA ARG A 184 8.69 10.03 -13.18
C ARG A 184 10.10 10.48 -12.79
N PHE A 185 11.12 9.76 -13.27
CA PHE A 185 12.53 9.92 -12.91
C PHE A 185 12.92 11.39 -12.74
N ARG A 186 12.82 11.89 -11.49
CA ARG A 186 12.70 13.32 -11.12
C ARG A 186 11.52 14.01 -11.83
N PRO A 187 10.43 14.37 -11.12
CA PRO A 187 10.41 14.75 -9.71
C PRO A 187 9.83 13.70 -8.73
N ILE A 188 9.22 12.60 -9.17
CA ILE A 188 8.49 11.69 -8.25
C ILE A 188 9.01 10.26 -8.28
N ASN A 189 9.20 9.69 -7.09
CA ASN A 189 9.51 8.28 -6.83
C ASN A 189 8.78 7.90 -5.54
N HIS A 190 7.60 7.32 -5.65
CA HIS A 190 6.67 7.24 -4.51
C HIS A 190 5.88 5.94 -4.48
N CYS A 191 5.47 5.51 -3.28
CA CYS A 191 4.66 4.31 -3.07
C CYS A 191 3.26 4.70 -2.61
N LEU A 192 2.27 3.98 -3.11
CA LEU A 192 0.85 4.15 -2.86
C LEU A 192 0.23 2.78 -2.53
N VAL A 193 -0.97 2.78 -1.93
CA VAL A 193 -1.82 1.58 -1.86
C VAL A 193 -3.09 1.84 -2.66
N ALA A 194 -3.31 1.10 -3.75
CA ALA A 194 -4.57 1.11 -4.47
C ALA A 194 -5.57 0.17 -3.78
N TYR A 195 -6.79 0.66 -3.54
CA TYR A 195 -7.79 -0.08 -2.77
C TYR A 195 -9.20 -0.11 -3.39
N ARG A 196 -9.44 0.70 -4.41
CA ARG A 196 -10.72 0.77 -5.14
C ARG A 196 -10.46 1.38 -6.50
N TYR A 197 -11.34 1.12 -7.47
CA TYR A 197 -11.35 1.87 -8.73
C TYR A 197 -12.77 2.16 -9.22
N VAL A 198 -12.87 3.07 -10.18
CA VAL A 198 -14.05 3.32 -11.01
C VAL A 198 -13.64 3.15 -12.46
N ALA A 199 -14.45 2.42 -13.25
CA ALA A 199 -14.29 2.32 -14.69
C ALA A 199 -15.18 3.35 -15.39
N GLU A 200 -14.62 4.06 -16.35
CA GLU A 200 -15.35 5.04 -17.18
C GLU A 200 -15.70 4.42 -18.56
N PRO A 201 -16.79 4.87 -19.21
CA PRO A 201 -17.23 4.29 -20.49
C PRO A 201 -16.21 4.37 -21.64
N ASN A 202 -15.28 5.32 -21.57
CA ASN A 202 -14.18 5.49 -22.53
C ASN A 202 -13.02 4.49 -22.31
N GLY A 203 -13.13 3.60 -21.33
CA GLY A 203 -12.10 2.63 -20.97
C GLY A 203 -11.09 3.11 -19.92
N ASP A 204 -11.20 4.36 -19.46
CA ASP A 204 -10.34 4.89 -18.41
C ASP A 204 -10.64 4.21 -17.07
N LEU A 205 -9.61 4.12 -16.23
CA LEU A 205 -9.73 3.58 -14.88
C LEU A 205 -9.23 4.61 -13.87
N VAL A 206 -10.07 4.95 -12.89
CA VAL A 206 -9.72 5.87 -11.80
C VAL A 206 -9.49 5.06 -10.54
N PHE A 207 -8.22 4.83 -10.20
CA PHE A 207 -7.84 4.11 -8.98
C PHE A 207 -7.80 5.08 -7.81
N PHE A 208 -8.48 4.73 -6.72
CA PHE A 208 -8.38 5.40 -5.43
C PHE A 208 -7.16 4.84 -4.71
N VAL A 209 -6.28 5.74 -4.29
CA VAL A 209 -5.01 5.38 -3.68
C VAL A 209 -4.84 6.04 -2.32
N CYS A 210 -4.28 5.29 -1.36
CA CYS A 210 -3.76 5.85 -0.12
C CYS A 210 -2.34 6.35 -0.37
N ASP A 211 -2.16 7.65 -0.17
CA ASP A 211 -0.86 8.30 -0.20
C ASP A 211 -0.34 8.56 1.21
N VAL A 212 0.70 7.83 1.58
CA VAL A 212 1.31 7.90 2.91
C VAL A 212 1.99 9.24 3.22
N ASN A 213 2.19 10.13 2.24
CA ASN A 213 2.68 11.49 2.47
C ASN A 213 1.56 12.48 2.83
N GLN A 214 0.30 12.12 2.59
CA GLN A 214 -0.88 12.96 2.88
C GLN A 214 -2.01 12.10 3.48
N PRO A 215 -1.84 11.59 4.72
CA PRO A 215 -2.82 10.76 5.40
C PRO A 215 -4.21 11.41 5.42
N GLY A 216 -5.25 10.62 5.18
CA GLY A 216 -6.64 11.09 5.22
C GLY A 216 -7.11 11.87 3.99
N LYS A 217 -6.23 12.24 3.07
CA LYS A 217 -6.62 12.87 1.80
C LYS A 217 -6.90 11.83 0.73
N ILE A 218 -8.03 11.96 0.04
CA ILE A 218 -8.34 11.13 -1.12
C ILE A 218 -7.45 11.58 -2.29
N VAL A 219 -6.84 10.61 -2.95
CA VAL A 219 -5.92 10.81 -4.08
C VAL A 219 -6.23 9.76 -5.14
N HIS A 220 -6.06 10.12 -6.41
CA HIS A 220 -6.27 9.21 -7.52
C HIS A 220 -5.01 8.96 -8.33
N LEU A 221 -4.98 7.76 -8.89
CA LEU A 221 -4.10 7.35 -9.97
C LEU A 221 -5.01 6.96 -11.15
N ARG A 222 -5.01 7.78 -12.20
CA ARG A 222 -5.88 7.58 -13.37
C ARG A 222 -5.11 6.89 -14.48
N TYR A 223 -5.61 5.77 -14.99
CA TYR A 223 -5.19 5.20 -16.26
C TYR A 223 -6.06 5.76 -17.38
N GLN A 224 -5.43 6.32 -18.41
CA GLN A 224 -6.10 6.77 -19.63
C GLN A 224 -5.91 5.73 -20.74
N ALA A 225 -7.01 5.22 -21.28
CA ALA A 225 -7.00 4.19 -22.32
C ALA A 225 -6.54 4.74 -23.67
N SER A 226 -6.82 6.01 -23.96
CA SER A 226 -6.51 6.66 -25.24
C SER A 226 -5.02 6.71 -25.54
N ASP A 227 -4.18 6.88 -24.52
CA ASP A 227 -2.72 7.01 -24.66
C ASP A 227 -1.94 5.93 -23.87
N ARG A 228 -2.67 5.06 -23.15
CA ARG A 228 -2.15 3.94 -22.36
C ARG A 228 -1.15 4.40 -21.30
N SER A 229 -1.53 5.44 -20.55
CA SER A 229 -0.68 6.09 -19.57
C SER A 229 -1.36 6.23 -18.20
N PHE A 230 -0.54 6.40 -17.16
CA PHE A 230 -1.04 6.78 -15.84
C PHE A 230 -0.79 8.26 -15.53
N TYR A 231 -1.75 8.86 -14.86
CA TYR A 231 -1.72 10.24 -14.39
C TYR A 231 -2.00 10.27 -12.90
N PHE A 232 -1.14 10.93 -12.13
CA PHE A 232 -1.30 11.08 -10.70
C PHE A 232 -1.83 12.49 -10.38
N ASP A 233 -2.73 12.58 -9.39
CA ASP A 233 -3.30 13.85 -8.96
C ASP A 233 -2.21 14.84 -8.51
N ARG A 234 -2.50 16.14 -8.67
CA ARG A 234 -1.68 17.20 -8.07
C ARG A 234 -1.71 17.07 -6.54
N SER A 235 -0.53 17.13 -5.94
CA SER A 235 -0.34 17.15 -4.50
C SER A 235 0.43 18.39 -4.08
N TRP A 236 0.66 18.54 -2.78
CA TRP A 236 1.49 19.63 -2.27
C TRP A 236 2.99 19.45 -2.61
N TYR A 237 3.39 18.27 -3.11
CA TYR A 237 4.77 17.92 -3.44
C TYR A 237 4.96 17.45 -4.89
N TYR A 238 3.90 17.43 -5.70
CA TYR A 238 3.96 17.03 -7.10
C TYR A 238 2.91 17.79 -7.91
N ASP A 239 3.31 18.28 -9.08
CA ASP A 239 2.44 19.10 -9.93
C ASP A 239 1.20 18.36 -10.47
N GLY A 240 1.21 17.03 -10.36
CA GLY A 240 0.26 16.16 -11.03
C GLY A 240 0.72 15.81 -12.44
N GLY A 241 0.04 14.85 -13.05
CA GLY A 241 0.27 14.47 -14.44
C GLY A 241 0.96 13.11 -14.60
N LEU A 242 1.63 12.95 -15.73
CA LEU A 242 2.10 11.65 -16.25
C LEU A 242 3.12 10.98 -15.31
N VAL A 243 2.84 9.72 -14.97
CA VAL A 243 3.73 8.82 -14.20
C VAL A 243 3.81 7.44 -14.86
N SER A 244 4.90 6.72 -14.60
CA SER A 244 4.98 5.27 -14.78
C SER A 244 4.54 4.60 -13.48
N ALA A 245 3.62 3.65 -13.55
CA ALA A 245 3.17 2.85 -12.42
C ALA A 245 3.62 1.39 -12.56
N MET A 246 3.94 0.73 -11.45
CA MET A 246 4.35 -0.67 -11.41
C MET A 246 3.98 -1.34 -10.09
N THR A 247 4.03 -2.67 -10.09
CA THR A 247 3.75 -3.51 -8.92
C THR A 247 4.79 -3.32 -7.82
N LEU A 248 4.33 -3.40 -6.58
CA LEU A 248 5.17 -3.44 -5.38
C LEU A 248 4.68 -4.57 -4.44
N TYR A 249 5.62 -5.37 -3.92
CA TYR A 249 5.34 -6.43 -2.94
C TYR A 249 4.41 -7.55 -3.42
N VAL A 250 4.55 -7.97 -4.67
CA VAL A 250 3.82 -9.11 -5.25
C VAL A 250 4.63 -10.40 -5.19
N SER A 251 5.94 -10.34 -4.90
CA SER A 251 6.80 -11.51 -4.70
C SER A 251 8.09 -11.15 -3.93
N PRO A 252 8.97 -12.11 -3.61
CA PRO A 252 10.29 -11.81 -3.03
C PRO A 252 11.13 -10.86 -3.91
N LEU A 253 10.92 -10.88 -5.23
CA LEU A 253 11.70 -10.10 -6.20
C LEU A 253 11.04 -8.79 -6.62
N MET A 254 9.71 -8.65 -6.40
CA MET A 254 8.88 -7.53 -6.87
C MET A 254 7.99 -6.98 -5.77
#